data_AF-A0A8H8CSX0-F1
#
_entry.id   AF-A0A8H8CSX0-F1
#
_cell.length_a   1.000
_cell.length_b   1.000
_cell.length_c   1.000
_cell.angle_alpha   90.00
_cell.angle_beta   90.00
_cell.angle_gamma   90.00
#
_symmetry.space_group_name_H-M   'P 1'
#
loop_
_entity.id
_entity.type
_entity.pdbx_description
1 polymer ?
#
loop_
_entity_poly.entity_id
_entity_poly.type
_entity_poly.pdbx_seq_one_letter_code
_entity_poly.pdbx_strand_id
1 'polypeptide(L)'
;MLPTGDFLILSRDSGSGHGQKESRSVYRQADIFAITNRTTDIKSEKYDAATGSIASDKGELKDGIEPAEYCEFIDYNLESELGKFGLHNGGEQDKMLLNEKWESLALVPVDERDCDKKGCGHGEGGLQEYFLISFSDNDYITQDGHLNFGKFKYADTSGFNLDTQALVFRISF
;
A
#
# COMPACT_ATOMS: atom_id res chain seq x y z
N MET A 1 -8.81 -3.44 -8.57
CA MET A 1 -8.60 -3.11 -10.00
C MET A 1 -9.20 -1.73 -10.21
N LEU A 2 -8.41 -0.80 -10.73
CA LEU A 2 -8.84 0.54 -11.10
C LEU A 2 -9.75 0.47 -12.33
N PRO A 3 -10.58 1.49 -12.60
CA PRO A 3 -11.43 1.51 -13.81
C PRO A 3 -10.67 1.34 -15.13
N THR A 4 -9.38 1.68 -15.15
CA THR A 4 -8.48 1.54 -16.29
C THR A 4 -8.02 0.10 -16.55
N GLY A 5 -8.25 -0.83 -15.61
CA GLY A 5 -7.71 -2.20 -15.65
C GLY A 5 -6.39 -2.36 -14.87
N ASP A 6 -5.81 -1.26 -14.42
CA ASP A 6 -4.60 -1.25 -13.59
C ASP A 6 -4.89 -1.77 -12.17
N PHE A 7 -3.86 -2.10 -11.41
CA PHE A 7 -4.04 -2.51 -10.02
C PHE A 7 -3.08 -1.80 -9.08
N LEU A 8 -3.64 -1.38 -7.94
CA LEU A 8 -2.88 -0.82 -6.84
C LEU A 8 -2.12 -1.94 -6.12
N ILE A 9 -0.92 -1.62 -5.69
CA ILE A 9 -0.07 -2.48 -4.86
C ILE A 9 0.44 -1.68 -3.67
N LEU A 10 0.70 -2.40 -2.58
CA LEU A 10 1.28 -1.83 -1.38
C LEU A 10 2.72 -2.31 -1.28
N SER A 11 3.65 -1.38 -1.52
CA SER A 11 5.08 -1.66 -1.53
C SER A 11 5.72 -1.00 -0.32
N ARG A 12 6.57 -1.74 0.39
CA ARG A 12 7.29 -1.20 1.55
C ARG A 12 8.61 -1.94 1.78
N ASP A 13 9.56 -1.24 2.39
CA ASP A 13 10.70 -1.88 3.03
C ASP A 13 10.27 -2.67 4.27
N SER A 14 11.09 -3.65 4.66
CA SER A 14 10.83 -4.50 5.82
C SER A 14 11.73 -4.12 6.98
N GLY A 15 11.18 -4.20 8.20
CA GLY A 15 11.92 -3.99 9.44
C GLY A 15 12.14 -2.53 9.83
N SER A 16 11.36 -1.61 9.24
CA SER A 16 11.46 -0.16 9.48
C SER A 16 10.13 0.44 9.93
N GLY A 17 10.07 1.05 11.12
CA GLY A 17 8.88 1.73 11.64
C GLY A 17 8.70 1.58 13.16
N HIS A 18 7.51 1.97 13.65
CA HIS A 18 7.17 1.82 15.07
C HIS A 18 7.21 0.34 15.48
N GLY A 19 7.86 0.05 16.62
CA GLY A 19 8.06 -1.29 17.13
C GLY A 19 9.27 -2.03 16.54
N GLN A 20 10.02 -1.40 15.63
CA GLN A 20 11.21 -1.98 15.01
C GLN A 20 12.51 -1.36 15.55
N LYS A 21 13.64 -2.00 15.23
CA LYS A 21 14.97 -1.46 15.57
C LYS A 21 15.31 -0.22 14.76
N GLU A 22 14.98 -0.22 13.48
CA GLU A 22 15.07 0.95 12.60
C GLU A 22 13.71 1.63 12.57
N SER A 23 13.64 2.93 12.84
CA SER A 23 12.37 3.65 12.83
C SER A 23 12.04 4.24 11.47
N ARG A 24 13.06 4.53 10.65
CA ARG A 24 12.87 5.22 9.37
C ARG A 24 12.67 4.23 8.24
N SER A 25 11.46 4.19 7.70
CA SER A 25 11.21 3.57 6.40
C SER A 25 11.79 4.45 5.30
N VAL A 26 12.53 3.86 4.37
CA VAL A 26 12.97 4.57 3.15
C VAL A 26 12.01 4.39 2.00
N TYR A 27 11.06 3.45 2.12
CA TYR A 27 10.08 3.16 1.07
C TYR A 27 8.79 2.61 1.66
N ARG A 28 7.68 3.34 1.53
CA ARG A 28 6.33 2.90 1.91
C ARG A 28 5.33 3.62 1.02
N GLN A 29 4.77 2.92 0.05
CA GLN A 29 3.95 3.53 -0.99
C GLN A 29 2.75 2.67 -1.39
N ALA A 30 1.68 3.33 -1.81
CA ALA A 30 0.64 2.71 -2.62
C ALA A 30 0.93 3.04 -4.08
N ASP A 31 1.35 2.04 -4.84
CA ASP A 31 1.84 2.16 -6.22
C ASP A 31 0.89 1.50 -7.21
N ILE A 32 1.16 1.68 -8.50
CA ILE A 32 0.30 1.18 -9.57
C ILE A 32 1.13 0.29 -10.49
N PHE A 33 0.59 -0.91 -10.77
CA PHE A 33 0.98 -1.64 -11.98
C PHE A 33 -0.01 -1.31 -13.09
N ALA A 34 0.50 -0.68 -14.14
CA ALA A 34 -0.27 -0.36 -15.32
C ALA A 34 -0.28 -1.53 -16.31
N ILE A 35 -1.47 -2.01 -16.65
CA ILE A 35 -1.67 -3.05 -17.65
C ILE A 35 -2.15 -2.36 -18.92
N THR A 36 -1.25 -2.19 -19.87
CA THR A 36 -1.55 -1.51 -21.13
C THR A 36 -1.97 -2.52 -22.20
N ASN A 37 -2.44 -2.02 -23.34
CA ASN A 37 -2.70 -2.86 -24.52
C ASN A 37 -1.44 -3.56 -25.09
N ARG A 38 -0.25 -3.15 -24.68
CA ARG A 38 1.03 -3.77 -25.06
C ARG A 38 1.44 -4.87 -24.09
N THR A 39 0.97 -4.82 -22.84
CA THR A 39 1.33 -5.79 -21.80
C THR A 39 0.96 -7.21 -22.24
N THR A 40 1.93 -8.11 -22.16
CA THR A 40 1.76 -9.49 -22.65
C THR A 40 1.02 -10.35 -21.63
N ASP A 41 -0.10 -10.96 -22.04
CA ASP A 41 -0.72 -12.05 -21.29
C ASP A 41 0.12 -13.33 -21.48
N ILE A 42 0.76 -13.77 -20.40
CA ILE A 42 1.64 -14.94 -20.41
C ILE A 42 0.88 -16.26 -20.31
N LYS A 43 -0.42 -16.25 -19.98
CA LYS A 43 -1.24 -17.46 -19.84
C LYS A 43 -1.26 -18.23 -21.17
N SER A 44 -0.60 -19.38 -21.20
CA SER A 44 -0.43 -20.17 -22.42
C SER A 44 0.15 -21.55 -22.12
N GLU A 45 -0.12 -22.54 -22.98
CA GLU A 45 0.53 -23.86 -22.87
C GLU A 45 2.06 -23.78 -22.89
N LYS A 46 2.63 -22.77 -23.55
CA LYS A 46 4.08 -22.55 -23.66
C LYS A 46 4.71 -22.12 -22.34
N TYR A 47 4.10 -21.15 -21.65
CA TYR A 47 4.68 -20.57 -20.42
C TYR A 47 4.15 -21.22 -19.14
N ASP A 48 2.98 -21.87 -19.19
CA ASP A 48 2.41 -22.61 -18.06
C ASP A 48 2.98 -24.05 -17.93
N ALA A 49 3.80 -24.50 -18.87
CA ALA A 49 4.47 -25.80 -18.81
C ALA A 49 5.47 -25.86 -17.65
N ALA A 50 5.75 -27.06 -17.11
CA ALA A 50 6.73 -27.25 -16.04
C ALA A 50 8.16 -26.77 -16.39
N THR A 51 8.48 -26.68 -17.69
CA THR A 51 9.73 -26.14 -18.23
C THR A 51 9.52 -24.81 -18.98
N GLY A 52 8.30 -24.26 -18.92
CA GLY A 52 7.97 -22.95 -19.43
C GLY A 52 8.69 -21.88 -18.61
N SER A 53 9.40 -20.99 -19.29
CA SER A 53 10.04 -19.82 -18.66
C SER A 53 9.75 -18.60 -19.49
N ILE A 54 9.53 -17.46 -18.83
CA ILE A 54 9.39 -16.15 -19.48
C ILE A 54 10.74 -15.45 -19.65
N ALA A 55 11.81 -15.92 -19.01
CA ALA A 55 13.14 -15.32 -19.05
C ALA A 55 14.25 -16.37 -19.30
N SER A 56 15.46 -15.90 -19.64
CA SER A 56 16.67 -16.70 -19.67
C SER A 56 17.12 -17.08 -18.25
N ASP A 57 18.10 -17.97 -18.15
CA ASP A 57 18.77 -18.33 -16.89
C ASP A 57 19.54 -17.16 -16.24
N LYS A 58 19.75 -16.08 -16.98
CA LYS A 58 20.35 -14.82 -16.51
C LYS A 58 19.32 -13.77 -16.11
N GLY A 59 18.02 -14.09 -16.20
CA GLY A 59 16.94 -13.15 -15.89
C GLY A 59 16.61 -12.17 -17.02
N GLU A 60 17.10 -12.39 -18.23
CA GLU A 60 16.74 -11.58 -19.39
C GLU A 60 15.37 -12.02 -19.92
N LEU A 61 14.41 -11.10 -19.97
CA LEU A 61 13.06 -11.39 -20.46
C LEU A 61 13.12 -11.80 -21.94
N LYS A 62 12.35 -12.83 -22.32
CA LYS A 62 12.31 -13.31 -23.71
C LYS A 62 11.74 -12.25 -24.65
N ASP A 63 12.30 -12.17 -25.84
CA ASP A 63 11.84 -11.26 -26.90
C ASP A 63 10.33 -11.37 -27.13
N GLY A 64 9.68 -10.21 -27.24
CA GLY A 64 8.24 -10.09 -27.49
C GLY A 64 7.36 -10.24 -26.25
N ILE A 65 7.91 -10.44 -25.06
CA ILE A 65 7.18 -10.28 -23.81
C ILE A 65 7.35 -8.83 -23.33
N GLU A 66 6.23 -8.13 -23.20
CA GLU A 66 6.16 -6.79 -22.64
C GLU A 66 5.61 -6.87 -21.20
N PRO A 67 6.39 -6.46 -20.18
CA PRO A 67 5.95 -6.49 -18.79
C PRO A 67 4.88 -5.42 -18.50
N ALA A 68 4.15 -5.57 -17.40
CA ALA A 68 3.36 -4.47 -16.85
C ALA A 68 4.29 -3.35 -16.36
N GLU A 69 3.85 -2.10 -16.48
CA GLU A 69 4.65 -0.94 -16.09
C GLU A 69 4.43 -0.64 -14.60
N TYR A 70 5.51 -0.41 -13.85
CA TYR A 70 5.45 0.02 -12.45
C TYR A 70 5.45 1.54 -12.37
N CYS A 71 4.53 2.11 -11.62
CA CYS A 71 4.44 3.55 -11.39
C CYS A 71 4.34 3.84 -9.90
N GLU A 72 5.32 4.58 -9.38
CA GLU A 72 5.25 5.19 -8.05
C GLU A 72 4.06 6.14 -8.00
N PHE A 73 3.28 6.11 -6.93
CA PHE A 73 2.04 6.89 -6.87
C PHE A 73 1.84 7.67 -5.57
N ILE A 74 1.61 7.01 -4.43
CA ILE A 74 1.38 7.70 -3.15
C ILE A 74 2.47 7.32 -2.14
N ASP A 75 3.31 8.28 -1.79
CA ASP A 75 4.32 8.14 -0.74
C ASP A 75 3.74 8.42 0.66
N TYR A 76 3.73 7.39 1.51
CA TYR A 76 3.22 7.50 2.88
C TYR A 76 4.21 8.25 3.78
N ASN A 77 5.49 8.28 3.40
CA ASN A 77 6.56 8.85 4.19
C ASN A 77 6.72 10.36 4.00
N LEU A 78 5.80 11.00 3.26
CA LEU A 78 5.86 12.42 2.96
C LEU A 78 5.65 13.27 4.23
N GLU A 79 6.75 13.76 4.80
CA GLU A 79 6.79 14.47 6.08
C GLU A 79 5.83 15.67 6.13
N SER A 80 5.65 16.38 5.01
CA SER A 80 4.74 17.53 4.93
C SER A 80 3.27 17.16 5.10
N GLU A 81 2.88 15.94 4.75
CA GLU A 81 1.52 15.43 4.92
C GLU A 81 1.33 14.81 6.30
N LEU A 82 2.30 14.00 6.75
CA LEU A 82 2.29 13.38 8.08
C LEU A 82 2.25 14.45 9.19
N GLY A 83 3.06 15.50 9.05
CA GLY A 83 3.16 16.57 10.03
C GLY A 83 1.86 17.33 10.27
N LYS A 84 0.91 17.33 9.32
CA LYS A 84 -0.43 17.94 9.51
C LYS A 84 -1.24 17.25 10.62
N PHE A 85 -0.92 15.99 10.90
CA PHE A 85 -1.57 15.17 11.92
C PHE A 85 -0.63 14.87 13.10
N GLY A 86 0.57 15.47 13.11
CA GLY A 86 1.61 15.18 14.09
C GLY A 86 2.26 13.81 13.93
N LEU A 87 1.98 13.10 12.82
CA LEU A 87 2.61 11.82 12.49
C LEU A 87 4.03 12.05 11.94
N HIS A 88 4.86 11.01 11.98
CA HIS A 88 6.21 11.07 11.41
C HIS A 88 6.72 9.70 10.93
N ASN A 89 7.75 9.74 10.07
CA ASN A 89 8.49 8.58 9.60
C ASN A 89 9.94 8.66 10.08
N GLY A 90 10.36 7.69 10.90
CA GLY A 90 11.65 7.74 11.59
C GLY A 90 11.66 8.60 12.85
N GLY A 91 12.75 8.54 13.59
CA GLY A 91 12.91 9.23 14.87
C GLY A 91 12.49 8.38 16.07
N GLU A 92 11.85 9.03 17.05
CA GLU A 92 11.47 8.43 18.33
C GLU A 92 10.44 7.30 18.17
N GLN A 93 10.53 6.28 19.03
CA GLN A 93 9.59 5.16 19.07
C GLN A 93 8.35 5.53 19.89
N ASP A 94 7.54 6.44 19.34
CA ASP A 94 6.31 6.90 19.96
C ASP A 94 5.07 6.59 19.11
N LYS A 95 3.88 6.81 19.70
CA LYS A 95 2.59 6.49 19.09
C LYS A 95 2.28 7.22 17.77
N MET A 96 3.02 8.28 17.46
CA MET A 96 2.86 9.08 16.24
C MET A 96 3.80 8.60 15.12
N LEU A 97 4.75 7.70 15.42
CA LEU A 97 5.57 7.03 14.42
C LEU A 97 4.71 6.07 13.60
N LEU A 98 4.86 6.10 12.27
CA LEU A 98 4.20 5.13 11.41
C LEU A 98 4.69 3.70 11.69
N ASN A 99 3.74 2.78 11.81
CA ASN A 99 4.01 1.35 11.96
C ASN A 99 4.78 0.78 10.76
N GLU A 100 5.55 -0.29 10.98
CA GLU A 100 6.27 -0.99 9.89
C GLU A 100 5.32 -1.58 8.86
N LYS A 101 4.28 -2.27 9.33
CA LYS A 101 3.43 -3.12 8.50
C LYS A 101 2.16 -2.41 8.08
N TRP A 102 1.95 -2.30 6.77
CA TRP A 102 0.71 -1.84 6.17
C TRP A 102 0.21 -2.96 5.25
N GLU A 103 -1.08 -3.30 5.30
CA GLU A 103 -1.61 -4.52 4.66
C GLU A 103 -2.93 -4.34 3.92
N SER A 104 -3.37 -3.09 3.71
CA SER A 104 -4.64 -2.86 3.02
C SER A 104 -4.63 -1.64 2.12
N LEU A 105 -5.40 -1.76 1.05
CA LEU A 105 -5.75 -0.69 0.13
C LEU A 105 -7.22 -0.87 -0.24
N ALA A 106 -8.03 0.14 0.07
CA ALA A 106 -9.43 0.20 -0.31
C ALA A 106 -9.71 1.52 -1.02
N LEU A 107 -10.31 1.45 -2.21
CA LEU A 107 -10.65 2.61 -3.00
C LEU A 107 -12.16 2.87 -2.91
N VAL A 108 -12.55 4.08 -2.54
CA VAL A 108 -13.94 4.50 -2.42
C VAL A 108 -14.15 5.74 -3.28
N PRO A 109 -15.12 5.76 -4.22
CA PRO A 109 -15.42 6.96 -4.99
C PRO A 109 -15.84 8.11 -4.06
N VAL A 110 -15.33 9.32 -4.31
CA VAL A 110 -15.83 10.53 -3.67
C VAL A 110 -17.23 10.83 -4.23
N ASP A 111 -18.14 11.24 -3.35
CA ASP A 111 -19.49 11.65 -3.77
C ASP A 111 -19.39 12.86 -4.71
N GLU A 112 -20.18 12.85 -5.79
CA GLU A 112 -20.14 13.90 -6.81
C GLU A 112 -20.38 15.30 -6.24
N ARG A 113 -21.15 15.40 -5.15
CA ARG A 113 -21.46 16.66 -4.47
C ARG A 113 -20.25 17.24 -3.74
N ASP A 114 -19.31 16.40 -3.36
CA ASP A 114 -18.15 16.73 -2.56
C ASP A 114 -16.87 16.85 -3.39
N CYS A 115 -16.93 16.61 -4.71
CA CYS A 115 -15.78 16.74 -5.61
C CYS A 115 -15.28 18.20 -5.68
N ASP A 116 -13.99 18.41 -5.35
CA ASP A 116 -13.40 19.75 -5.23
C ASP A 116 -12.88 20.30 -6.57
N LYS A 117 -12.71 19.44 -7.58
CA LYS A 117 -12.13 19.83 -8.87
C LYS A 117 -13.20 20.30 -9.87
N LYS A 118 -12.88 21.39 -10.57
CA LYS A 118 -13.70 21.87 -11.71
C LYS A 118 -13.74 20.79 -12.79
N GLY A 119 -14.94 20.31 -13.13
CA GLY A 119 -15.15 19.27 -14.14
C GLY A 119 -15.45 17.87 -13.59
N CYS A 120 -15.62 17.73 -12.28
CA CYS A 120 -16.12 16.49 -11.67
C CYS A 120 -17.64 16.32 -11.88
N GLY A 121 -18.05 15.08 -12.19
CA GLY A 121 -19.43 14.67 -12.41
C GLY A 121 -19.56 13.67 -13.56
N HIS A 122 -20.67 12.91 -13.59
CA HIS A 122 -21.02 11.97 -14.66
C HIS A 122 -21.13 12.63 -16.05
N GLY A 123 -19.99 12.79 -16.72
CA GLY A 123 -19.86 13.11 -18.14
C GLY A 123 -18.60 12.44 -18.71
N GLU A 124 -18.63 12.09 -19.99
CA GLU A 124 -17.43 11.58 -20.67
C GLU A 124 -16.28 12.59 -20.54
N GLY A 125 -15.19 12.18 -19.88
CA GLY A 125 -14.01 13.02 -19.66
C GLY A 125 -13.96 13.80 -18.35
N GLY A 126 -14.89 13.57 -17.40
CA GLY A 126 -14.82 14.15 -16.06
C GLY A 126 -13.74 13.51 -15.18
N LEU A 127 -13.02 14.33 -14.40
CA LEU A 127 -12.07 13.84 -13.39
C LEU A 127 -12.84 13.12 -12.28
N GLN A 128 -12.50 11.87 -12.00
CA GLN A 128 -13.09 11.12 -10.89
C GLN A 128 -12.15 11.13 -9.69
N GLU A 129 -12.67 11.56 -8.55
CA GLU A 129 -11.94 11.53 -7.28
C GLU A 129 -12.30 10.30 -6.46
N TYR A 130 -11.33 9.85 -5.67
CA TYR A 130 -11.45 8.70 -4.79
C TYR A 130 -10.79 8.99 -3.44
N PHE A 131 -11.29 8.34 -2.40
CA PHE A 131 -10.56 8.10 -1.17
C PHE A 131 -9.83 6.75 -1.27
N LEU A 132 -8.51 6.77 -1.17
CA LEU A 132 -7.71 5.59 -0.93
C LEU A 132 -7.51 5.46 0.59
N ILE A 133 -8.01 4.36 1.15
CA ILE A 133 -7.93 4.06 2.58
C ILE A 133 -6.95 2.91 2.76
N SER A 134 -5.97 3.09 3.65
CA SER A 134 -4.97 2.08 3.99
C SER A 134 -4.86 1.94 5.50
N PHE A 135 -4.73 0.70 5.95
CA PHE A 135 -4.57 0.34 7.35
C PHE A 135 -3.27 -0.40 7.59
N SER A 136 -2.67 -0.07 8.73
CA SER A 136 -1.70 -0.87 9.45
C SER A 136 -2.42 -1.55 10.61
N ASP A 137 -2.43 -2.87 10.60
CA ASP A 137 -2.81 -3.61 11.81
C ASP A 137 -1.65 -3.57 12.81
N ASN A 138 -1.94 -3.95 14.06
CA ASN A 138 -0.95 -3.90 15.12
C ASN A 138 -0.34 -5.26 15.47
N ASP A 139 -0.64 -6.32 14.69
CA ASP A 139 -0.24 -7.71 14.95
C ASP A 139 -0.51 -8.18 16.40
N TYR A 140 -1.49 -7.59 17.09
CA TYR A 140 -1.75 -7.79 18.53
C TYR A 140 -0.57 -7.41 19.47
N ILE A 141 0.33 -6.52 19.04
CA ILE A 141 1.45 -6.01 19.85
C ILE A 141 0.91 -5.02 20.89
N THR A 142 0.75 -5.51 22.13
CA THR A 142 0.27 -4.74 23.28
C THR A 142 0.87 -5.24 24.59
N GLN A 143 1.02 -4.36 25.56
CA GLN A 143 1.44 -4.67 26.93
C GLN A 143 0.26 -4.99 27.86
N ASP A 144 -0.98 -4.82 27.40
CA ASP A 144 -2.21 -5.14 28.16
C ASP A 144 -3.15 -6.04 27.34
N GLY A 145 -2.61 -7.18 26.92
CA GLY A 145 -3.30 -8.14 26.07
C GLY A 145 -4.22 -9.09 26.85
N HIS A 146 -5.43 -9.31 26.33
CA HIS A 146 -6.42 -10.21 26.91
C HIS A 146 -6.99 -11.19 25.87
N LEU A 147 -6.91 -12.49 26.14
CA LEU A 147 -7.50 -13.56 25.32
C LEU A 147 -8.49 -14.40 26.15
N ASN A 148 -9.39 -15.10 25.46
CA ASN A 148 -10.39 -15.99 26.08
C ASN A 148 -11.19 -15.30 27.20
N PHE A 149 -11.85 -14.19 26.86
CA PHE A 149 -12.63 -13.38 27.81
C PHE A 149 -11.81 -12.91 29.03
N GLY A 150 -10.53 -12.58 28.82
CA GLY A 150 -9.63 -12.08 29.87
C GLY A 150 -9.02 -13.15 30.77
N LYS A 151 -9.28 -14.44 30.52
CA LYS A 151 -8.66 -15.55 31.27
C LYS A 151 -7.16 -15.66 31.03
N PHE A 152 -6.72 -15.31 29.83
CA PHE A 152 -5.31 -15.26 29.49
C PHE A 152 -4.91 -13.81 29.34
N LYS A 153 -3.93 -13.40 30.13
CA LYS A 153 -3.28 -12.10 30.00
C LYS A 153 -1.93 -12.31 29.37
N TYR A 154 -1.53 -11.40 28.49
CA TYR A 154 -0.19 -11.37 27.93
C TYR A 154 0.29 -9.92 27.81
N ALA A 155 1.61 -9.77 27.80
CA ALA A 155 2.28 -8.56 27.41
C ALA A 155 3.26 -8.97 26.32
N ASP A 156 3.23 -8.28 25.18
CA ASP A 156 4.08 -8.60 24.04
C ASP A 156 5.57 -8.44 24.42
N THR A 157 6.41 -9.35 23.95
CA THR A 157 7.82 -9.42 24.35
C THR A 157 8.66 -8.27 23.81
N SER A 158 8.17 -7.54 22.80
CA SER A 158 8.84 -6.35 22.29
C SER A 158 8.81 -5.17 23.28
N GLY A 159 7.87 -5.17 24.24
CA GLY A 159 7.66 -4.06 25.16
C GLY A 159 6.85 -2.90 24.59
N PHE A 160 6.42 -2.96 23.33
CA PHE A 160 5.66 -1.90 22.68
C PHE A 160 4.13 -2.06 22.84
N ASN A 161 3.44 -0.94 22.62
CA ASN A 161 2.01 -0.90 22.30
C ASN A 161 1.89 -0.28 20.90
N LEU A 162 1.39 -1.06 19.94
CA LEU A 162 1.13 -0.55 18.59
C LEU A 162 -0.37 -0.28 18.43
N ASP A 163 -0.69 0.93 17.99
CA ASP A 163 -2.04 1.30 17.59
C ASP A 163 -2.30 0.82 16.16
N THR A 164 -3.52 0.40 15.86
CA THR A 164 -3.97 0.28 14.47
C THR A 164 -4.01 1.68 13.87
N GLN A 165 -3.26 1.89 12.78
CA GLN A 165 -3.21 3.17 12.09
C GLN A 165 -4.01 3.11 10.79
N ALA A 166 -4.65 4.22 10.44
CA ALA A 166 -5.37 4.38 9.19
C ALA A 166 -4.94 5.68 8.51
N LEU A 167 -4.60 5.60 7.23
CA LEU A 167 -4.35 6.77 6.38
C LEU A 167 -5.43 6.82 5.31
N VAL A 168 -5.93 8.03 5.05
CA VAL A 168 -6.95 8.28 4.03
C VAL A 168 -6.42 9.37 3.11
N PHE A 169 -6.23 9.00 1.85
CA PHE A 169 -5.73 9.89 0.80
C PHE A 169 -6.88 10.25 -0.14
N ARG A 170 -7.02 11.53 -0.47
CA ARG A 170 -7.91 11.97 -1.54
C ARG A 170 -7.11 12.06 -2.83
N ILE A 171 -7.45 11.23 -3.82
CA ILE A 171 -6.71 11.07 -5.07
C ILE A 171 -7.63 11.23 -6.28
N SER A 172 -7.05 11.43 -7.46
CA SER A 172 -7.75 11.44 -8.74
C SER A 172 -6.89 10.80 -9.82
N PHE A 173 -7.53 10.18 -10.80
CA PHE A 173 -6.89 9.64 -11.99
C PHE A 173 -7.21 10.50 -13.22
#